data_AF-A0A958C564-F1
#
_entry.id   AF-A0A958C564-F1
#
_cell.length_a   1.000
_cell.length_b   1.000
_cell.length_c   1.000
_cell.angle_alpha   90.00
_cell.angle_beta   90.00
_cell.angle_gamma   90.00
#
_symmetry.space_group_name_H-M   'P 1'
#
loop_
_entity.id
_entity.type
_entity.pdbx_description
1 polymer ?
#
loop_
_entity_poly.entity_id
_entity_poly.type
_entity_poly.pdbx_seq_one_letter_code
_entity_poly.pdbx_strand_id
1 'polypeptide(L)'
;VLFTFNTYLFGVTVWYIFHLNDFLALLLILLGVWAMMERRWAVFAVALFLGALARETWLLLPPTALVFLWERRTLRADLVKMLLATLPAVAVTVALRLFLSLDLPGNLEPMQAFVRFAPKVLTPEFWGRQFGNALKPVTFLPLIFLGTTLAFFRANIFMAVFILLTLVSTLFGSGNERLMAPAFVAFYWLLALIIQRDIWPSKWLLGIIAVGSFVASLHYQQARFPLPSRELTVILGGLAWLMVTGAALVFRLQQWRRGPSPV
;
A
#
# COMPACT_ATOMS: atom_id res chain seq x y z
N VAL A 1 6.80 12.14 5.21
CA VAL A 1 7.48 12.85 4.10
C VAL A 1 7.60 11.99 2.84
N LEU A 2 8.21 10.81 2.88
CA LEU A 2 8.31 9.97 1.65
C LEU A 2 6.93 9.56 1.12
N PHE A 3 6.02 9.14 2.01
CA PHE A 3 4.64 8.79 1.64
C PHE A 3 3.90 9.95 0.97
N THR A 4 4.09 11.19 1.46
CA THR A 4 3.41 12.37 0.93
C THR A 4 3.88 12.75 -0.47
N PHE A 5 5.06 12.30 -0.89
CA PHE A 5 5.59 12.47 -2.24
C PHE A 5 5.23 11.32 -3.19
N ASN A 6 4.56 10.27 -2.72
CA ASN A 6 4.14 9.20 -3.61
C ASN A 6 2.87 9.62 -4.36
N THR A 7 2.98 9.79 -5.68
CA THR A 7 1.86 10.23 -6.52
C THR A 7 0.65 9.30 -6.43
N TYR A 8 0.83 7.98 -6.52
CA TYR A 8 -0.30 7.06 -6.66
C TYR A 8 -0.94 6.64 -5.33
N LEU A 9 -0.16 6.59 -4.25
CA LEU A 9 -0.65 6.19 -2.92
C LEU A 9 -1.18 7.39 -2.12
N PHE A 10 -0.66 8.60 -2.35
CA PHE A 10 -1.04 9.82 -1.62
C PHE A 10 -1.43 10.98 -2.53
N GLY A 11 -0.64 11.27 -3.58
CA GLY A 11 -0.85 12.44 -4.44
C GLY A 11 -2.22 12.46 -5.14
N VAL A 12 -2.62 11.36 -5.77
CA VAL A 12 -3.94 11.19 -6.41
C VAL A 12 -5.07 11.43 -5.41
N THR A 13 -4.86 10.98 -4.19
CA THR A 13 -5.85 11.01 -3.12
C THR A 13 -6.05 12.42 -2.55
N VAL A 14 -4.99 13.25 -2.53
CA VAL A 14 -5.04 14.61 -1.97
C VAL A 14 -5.35 15.68 -3.01
N TRP A 15 -4.85 15.53 -4.24
CA TRP A 15 -4.96 16.59 -5.26
C TRP A 15 -6.23 16.48 -6.13
N TYR A 16 -6.94 15.35 -6.08
CA TYR A 16 -8.26 15.21 -6.71
C TYR A 16 -9.36 15.23 -5.64
N ILE A 17 -10.14 16.32 -5.60
CA ILE A 17 -11.30 16.50 -4.68
C ILE A 17 -12.31 15.34 -4.80
N PHE A 18 -12.42 14.72 -5.97
CA PHE A 18 -13.27 13.55 -6.22
C PHE A 18 -12.78 12.23 -5.57
N HIS A 19 -11.67 12.25 -4.82
CA HIS A 19 -11.07 11.07 -4.18
C HIS A 19 -10.96 11.17 -2.65
N LEU A 20 -11.74 12.05 -2.01
CA LEU A 20 -11.81 12.13 -0.55
C LEU A 20 -12.17 10.77 0.09
N ASN A 21 -13.02 9.98 -0.57
CA ASN A 21 -13.36 8.63 -0.12
C ASN A 21 -12.15 7.67 -0.11
N ASP A 22 -11.21 7.82 -1.04
CA ASP A 22 -9.96 7.05 -1.03
C ASP A 22 -9.07 7.47 0.14
N PHE A 23 -8.99 8.77 0.45
CA PHE A 23 -8.22 9.26 1.58
C PHE A 23 -8.75 8.70 2.89
N LEU A 24 -10.07 8.81 3.07
CA LEU A 24 -10.76 8.30 4.24
C LEU A 24 -10.58 6.78 4.35
N ALA A 25 -10.69 6.04 3.25
CA ALA A 25 -10.45 4.61 3.22
C ALA A 25 -9.03 4.24 3.67
N LEU A 26 -8.00 4.96 3.23
CA LEU A 26 -6.62 4.72 3.64
C LEU A 26 -6.39 5.02 5.13
N LEU A 27 -6.98 6.10 5.65
CA LEU A 27 -6.94 6.42 7.07
C LEU A 27 -7.62 5.35 7.92
N LEU A 28 -8.79 4.87 7.48
CA LEU A 28 -9.55 3.84 8.18
C LEU A 28 -8.87 2.46 8.10
N ILE A 29 -8.18 2.15 7.00
CA ILE A 29 -7.32 0.97 6.91
C ILE A 29 -6.17 1.08 7.91
N LEU A 30 -5.49 2.22 7.98
CA LEU A 30 -4.39 2.44 8.92
C LEU A 30 -4.88 2.31 10.37
N LEU A 31 -6.02 2.93 10.70
CA LEU A 31 -6.66 2.83 12.01
C LEU A 31 -7.07 1.39 12.32
N GLY A 32 -7.62 0.67 11.34
CA GLY A 32 -8.01 -0.73 11.47
C GLY A 32 -6.80 -1.64 11.74
N VAL A 33 -5.70 -1.48 11.00
CA VAL A 33 -4.46 -2.21 11.25
C VAL A 33 -3.91 -1.91 12.64
N TRP A 34 -3.86 -0.64 13.04
CA TRP A 34 -3.41 -0.25 14.37
C TRP A 34 -4.30 -0.83 15.47
N ALA A 35 -5.62 -0.70 15.36
CA ALA A 35 -6.58 -1.22 16.33
C ALA A 35 -6.50 -2.74 16.45
N MET A 36 -6.29 -3.45 15.34
CA MET A 36 -6.05 -4.89 15.30
C MET A 36 -4.76 -5.25 16.06
N MET A 37 -3.65 -4.54 15.80
CA MET A 37 -2.36 -4.77 16.47
C MET A 37 -2.45 -4.54 17.99
N GLU A 38 -3.22 -3.53 18.40
CA GLU A 38 -3.51 -3.20 19.80
C GLU A 38 -4.66 -4.03 20.40
N ARG A 39 -5.27 -4.95 19.63
CA ARG A 39 -6.42 -5.78 20.02
C ARG A 39 -7.63 -4.96 20.53
N ARG A 40 -7.78 -3.72 20.04
CA ARG A 40 -8.89 -2.80 20.34
C ARG A 40 -10.08 -3.03 19.40
N TRP A 41 -10.79 -4.14 19.60
CA TRP A 41 -11.85 -4.60 18.70
C TRP A 41 -13.01 -3.61 18.48
N ALA A 42 -13.33 -2.77 19.47
CA ALA A 42 -14.34 -1.72 19.30
C ALA A 42 -13.89 -0.65 18.28
N VAL A 43 -12.64 -0.20 18.37
CA VAL A 43 -12.07 0.74 17.39
C VAL A 43 -11.95 0.08 16.02
N PHE A 44 -11.57 -1.19 15.98
CA PHE A 44 -11.55 -1.99 14.75
C PHE A 44 -12.94 -2.03 14.11
N ALA A 45 -14.00 -2.30 14.87
CA ALA A 45 -15.38 -2.33 14.38
C ALA A 45 -15.81 -0.98 13.78
N VAL A 46 -15.52 0.13 14.46
CA VAL A 46 -15.81 1.48 13.96
C VAL A 46 -15.03 1.77 12.67
N ALA A 47 -13.75 1.40 12.63
CA ALA A 47 -12.92 1.59 11.44
C ALA A 47 -13.46 0.79 10.24
N LEU A 48 -13.87 -0.47 10.44
CA LEU A 48 -14.48 -1.28 9.39
C LEU A 48 -15.84 -0.73 8.96
N PHE A 49 -16.69 -0.31 9.90
CA PHE A 49 -18.02 0.21 9.61
C PHE A 49 -17.95 1.49 8.77
N LEU A 50 -17.15 2.47 9.21
CA LEU A 50 -16.91 3.69 8.43
C LEU A 50 -16.20 3.37 7.10
N GLY A 51 -15.32 2.37 7.11
CA GLY A 51 -14.61 1.91 5.92
C GLY A 51 -15.59 1.39 4.88
N ALA A 52 -16.55 0.56 5.29
CA ALA A 52 -17.62 0.02 4.46
C ALA A 52 -18.53 1.09 3.85
N LEU A 53 -18.78 2.19 4.57
CA LEU A 53 -19.49 3.35 4.03
C LEU A 53 -18.67 4.14 3.00
N ALA A 54 -17.33 4.13 3.12
CA ALA A 54 -16.45 4.87 2.24
C ALA A 54 -16.08 4.09 0.96
N ARG A 55 -15.52 2.89 1.10
CA ARG A 55 -15.03 2.01 0.02
C ARG A 55 -14.89 0.56 0.47
N GLU A 56 -14.94 -0.38 -0.49
CA GLU A 56 -14.79 -1.82 -0.25
C GLU A 56 -13.40 -2.28 0.26
N THR A 57 -12.42 -1.37 0.40
CA THR A 57 -11.06 -1.72 0.87
C THR A 57 -11.01 -2.24 2.31
N TRP A 58 -12.07 -2.03 3.11
CA TRP A 58 -12.19 -2.61 4.44
C TRP A 58 -12.17 -4.15 4.41
N LEU A 59 -12.59 -4.78 3.30
CA LEU A 59 -12.60 -6.25 3.12
C LEU A 59 -11.21 -6.88 3.26
N LEU A 60 -10.14 -6.09 3.11
CA LEU A 60 -8.77 -6.54 3.30
C LEU A 60 -8.46 -6.85 4.77
N LEU A 61 -9.13 -6.19 5.72
CA LEU A 61 -8.80 -6.23 7.14
C LEU A 61 -9.25 -7.51 7.87
N PRO A 62 -10.47 -8.04 7.70
CA PRO A 62 -10.87 -9.28 8.39
C PRO A 62 -9.98 -10.50 8.10
N PRO A 63 -9.66 -10.86 6.83
CA PRO A 63 -8.75 -11.98 6.57
C PRO A 63 -7.32 -11.69 7.08
N THR A 64 -6.87 -10.44 7.02
CA THR A 64 -5.58 -10.02 7.60
C THR A 64 -5.57 -10.19 9.13
N ALA A 65 -6.66 -9.82 9.80
CA ALA A 65 -6.83 -9.97 11.25
C ALA A 65 -6.86 -11.44 11.68
N LEU A 66 -7.46 -12.31 10.88
CA LEU A 66 -7.45 -13.75 11.12
C LEU A 66 -6.02 -14.30 11.12
N VAL A 67 -5.21 -13.93 10.13
CA VAL A 67 -3.80 -14.32 10.05
C VAL A 67 -2.99 -13.73 11.21
N PHE A 68 -3.23 -12.47 11.57
CA PHE A 68 -2.60 -11.83 12.72
C PHE A 68 -2.90 -12.60 14.03
N LEU A 69 -4.15 -12.96 14.27
CA LEU A 69 -4.55 -13.73 15.46
C LEU A 69 -3.92 -15.13 15.51
N TRP A 70 -3.81 -15.78 14.35
CA TRP A 70 -3.12 -17.05 14.22
C TRP A 70 -1.62 -16.91 14.52
N GLU A 71 -0.96 -15.94 13.89
CA GLU A 71 0.47 -15.65 14.06
C GLU A 71 0.83 -15.30 15.51
N ARG A 72 -0.03 -14.54 16.20
CA ARG A 72 0.15 -14.18 17.62
C ARG A 72 -0.35 -15.24 18.61
N ARG A 73 -0.88 -16.37 18.12
CA ARG A 73 -1.46 -17.46 18.93
C ARG A 73 -2.61 -17.01 19.85
N THR A 74 -3.32 -15.95 19.48
CA THR A 74 -4.45 -15.37 20.23
C THR A 74 -5.81 -15.69 19.60
N LEU A 75 -5.85 -16.53 18.56
CA LEU A 75 -7.05 -16.92 17.83
C LEU A 75 -8.23 -17.28 18.75
N ARG A 76 -8.04 -18.21 19.69
CA ARG A 76 -9.13 -18.65 20.59
C ARG A 76 -9.68 -17.52 21.48
N ALA A 77 -8.83 -16.60 21.90
CA ALA A 77 -9.20 -15.53 22.83
C ALA A 77 -9.99 -14.40 22.16
N ASP A 78 -9.75 -14.15 20.87
CA ASP A 78 -10.27 -12.97 20.20
C ASP A 78 -11.03 -13.22 18.90
N LEU A 79 -11.08 -14.46 18.38
CA LEU A 79 -11.79 -14.76 17.14
C LEU A 79 -13.25 -14.29 17.19
N VAL A 80 -13.96 -14.59 18.28
CA VAL A 80 -15.35 -14.14 18.45
C VAL A 80 -15.45 -12.62 18.45
N LYS A 81 -14.54 -11.93 19.13
CA LYS A 81 -14.53 -10.45 19.17
C LYS A 81 -14.25 -9.86 17.79
N MET A 82 -13.32 -10.43 17.05
CA MET A 82 -12.99 -10.04 15.67
C MET A 82 -14.18 -10.26 14.73
N LEU A 83 -14.87 -11.41 14.84
CA LEU A 83 -16.06 -11.71 14.05
C LEU A 83 -17.19 -10.73 14.37
N LEU A 84 -17.49 -10.53 15.65
CA LEU A 84 -18.50 -9.56 16.11
C LEU A 84 -18.17 -8.13 15.66
N ALA A 85 -16.89 -7.73 15.70
CA ALA A 85 -16.44 -6.43 15.21
C ALA A 85 -16.57 -6.27 13.69
N THR A 86 -16.57 -7.37 12.93
CA THR A 86 -16.72 -7.36 11.47
C THR A 86 -18.19 -7.29 11.04
N LEU A 87 -19.12 -7.78 11.87
CA LEU A 87 -20.55 -7.85 11.54
C LEU A 87 -21.19 -6.50 11.13
N PRO A 88 -20.96 -5.36 11.83
CA PRO A 88 -21.55 -4.09 11.43
C PRO A 88 -21.14 -3.65 10.02
N ALA A 89 -19.88 -3.88 9.65
CA ALA A 89 -19.35 -3.53 8.32
C ALA A 89 -19.95 -4.43 7.23
N VAL A 90 -20.12 -5.72 7.51
CA VAL A 90 -20.82 -6.65 6.60
C VAL A 90 -22.27 -6.24 6.43
N ALA A 91 -22.99 -5.98 7.53
CA ALA A 91 -24.39 -5.60 7.52
C ALA A 91 -24.62 -4.32 6.71
N VAL A 92 -23.80 -3.29 6.92
CA VAL A 92 -23.93 -2.04 6.16
C VAL A 92 -23.56 -2.23 4.69
N THR A 93 -22.56 -3.06 4.36
CA THR A 93 -22.20 -3.36 2.97
C THR A 93 -23.34 -4.08 2.24
N VAL A 94 -23.95 -5.07 2.89
CA VAL A 94 -25.11 -5.79 2.34
C VAL A 94 -26.30 -4.84 2.18
N ALA A 95 -26.59 -4.03 3.20
CA ALA A 95 -27.65 -3.02 3.13
C ALA A 95 -27.40 -2.03 1.98
N LEU A 96 -26.21 -1.45 1.87
CA LEU A 96 -25.84 -0.56 0.78
C LEU A 96 -26.01 -1.25 -0.57
N ARG A 97 -25.58 -2.50 -0.73
CA ARG A 97 -25.80 -3.24 -1.97
C ARG A 97 -27.28 -3.44 -2.26
N LEU A 98 -28.09 -3.86 -1.30
CA LEU A 98 -29.53 -4.07 -1.52
C LEU A 98 -30.29 -2.77 -1.84
N PHE A 99 -29.98 -1.69 -1.13
CA PHE A 99 -30.69 -0.41 -1.30
C PHE A 99 -30.17 0.44 -2.46
N LEU A 100 -28.90 0.29 -2.83
CA LEU A 100 -28.27 1.03 -3.94
C LEU A 100 -28.10 0.18 -5.21
N SER A 101 -28.70 -1.02 -5.29
CA SER A 101 -28.85 -1.80 -6.53
C SER A 101 -29.81 -1.12 -7.52
N LEU A 102 -29.62 0.17 -7.75
CA LEU A 102 -30.13 0.89 -8.90
C LEU A 102 -29.17 0.60 -10.06
N ASP A 103 -29.73 0.25 -11.21
CA ASP A 103 -29.06 0.01 -12.49
C ASP A 103 -28.24 1.22 -12.98
N LEU A 104 -27.17 1.54 -12.25
CA LEU A 104 -26.21 2.55 -12.64
C LEU A 104 -25.33 1.95 -13.73
N PRO A 105 -25.32 2.53 -14.95
CA PRO A 105 -24.52 2.00 -16.05
C PRO A 105 -23.04 1.96 -15.63
N GLY A 106 -22.45 0.76 -15.69
CA GLY A 106 -21.05 0.50 -15.32
C GLY A 106 -20.85 -0.26 -14.00
N ASN A 107 -21.91 -0.59 -13.25
CA ASN A 107 -21.80 -1.43 -12.07
C ASN A 107 -21.64 -2.91 -12.48
N LEU A 108 -20.42 -3.43 -12.38
CA LEU A 108 -20.14 -4.84 -12.67
C LEU A 108 -20.32 -5.67 -11.40
N GLU A 109 -20.97 -6.82 -11.52
CA GLU A 109 -20.94 -7.82 -10.46
C GLU A 109 -19.49 -8.26 -10.19
N PRO A 110 -19.13 -8.66 -8.95
CA PRO A 110 -17.75 -9.03 -8.60
C PRO A 110 -17.13 -10.09 -9.51
N MET A 111 -17.91 -11.10 -9.92
CA MET A 111 -17.45 -12.14 -10.83
C MET A 111 -17.20 -11.61 -12.24
N GLN A 112 -18.08 -10.74 -12.74
CA GLN A 112 -17.91 -10.10 -14.04
C GLN A 112 -16.69 -9.17 -14.04
N ALA A 113 -16.51 -8.39 -12.97
CA ALA A 113 -15.34 -7.55 -12.77
C ALA A 113 -14.04 -8.38 -12.74
N PHE A 114 -14.03 -9.50 -12.01
CA PHE A 114 -12.89 -10.41 -11.98
C PHE A 114 -12.57 -10.97 -13.35
N VAL A 115 -13.54 -11.56 -14.06
CA VAL A 115 -13.30 -12.13 -15.41
C VAL A 115 -12.82 -11.04 -16.39
N ARG A 116 -13.35 -9.82 -16.28
CA ARG A 116 -12.96 -8.70 -17.13
C ARG A 116 -11.54 -8.21 -16.87
N PHE A 117 -11.11 -8.11 -15.61
CA PHE A 117 -9.85 -7.46 -15.24
C PHE A 117 -8.74 -8.44 -14.86
N ALA A 118 -9.03 -9.68 -14.48
CA ALA A 118 -8.00 -10.67 -14.13
C ALA A 118 -6.99 -10.96 -15.25
N PRO A 119 -7.36 -11.06 -16.55
CA PRO A 119 -6.41 -11.40 -17.62
C PRO A 119 -5.20 -10.46 -17.73
N LYS A 120 -5.32 -9.21 -17.24
CA LYS A 120 -4.20 -8.25 -17.25
C LYS A 120 -2.99 -8.72 -16.44
N VAL A 121 -3.16 -9.64 -15.49
CA VAL A 121 -2.05 -10.23 -14.70
C VAL A 121 -1.00 -10.92 -15.57
N LEU A 122 -1.40 -11.34 -16.78
CA LEU A 122 -0.52 -11.98 -17.75
C LEU A 122 0.37 -10.96 -18.50
N THR A 123 0.09 -9.66 -18.37
CA THR A 123 0.85 -8.62 -19.06
C THR A 123 2.02 -8.12 -18.21
N PRO A 124 3.23 -7.94 -18.78
CA PRO A 124 4.34 -7.31 -18.07
C PRO A 124 4.03 -5.88 -17.61
N GLU A 125 3.19 -5.16 -18.37
CA GLU A 125 2.74 -3.81 -18.04
C GLU A 125 2.03 -3.79 -16.67
N PHE A 126 1.17 -4.78 -16.39
CA PHE A 126 0.50 -4.86 -15.10
C PHE A 126 1.49 -4.89 -13.94
N TRP A 127 2.49 -5.76 -13.98
CA TRP A 127 3.50 -5.87 -12.93
C TRP A 127 4.37 -4.62 -12.81
N GLY A 128 4.76 -4.03 -13.94
CA GLY A 128 5.47 -2.75 -13.98
C GLY A 128 4.68 -1.61 -13.35
N ARG A 129 3.36 -1.58 -13.55
CA ARG A 129 2.48 -0.59 -12.93
C ARG A 129 2.29 -0.85 -11.44
N GLN A 130 2.07 -2.11 -11.03
CA GLN A 130 1.81 -2.43 -9.62
C GLN A 130 2.99 -2.24 -8.70
N PHE A 131 4.20 -2.64 -9.11
CA PHE A 131 5.37 -2.55 -8.25
C PHE A 131 6.29 -1.42 -8.65
N GLY A 132 6.50 -1.19 -9.95
CA GLY A 132 7.30 -0.08 -10.46
C GLY A 132 6.61 1.26 -10.17
N ASN A 133 5.52 1.56 -10.88
CA ASN A 133 4.91 2.88 -10.83
C ASN A 133 4.30 3.20 -9.46
N ALA A 134 3.57 2.28 -8.83
CA ALA A 134 2.90 2.56 -7.56
C ALA A 134 3.88 2.86 -6.42
N LEU A 135 5.10 2.29 -6.45
CA LEU A 135 6.08 2.39 -5.36
C LEU A 135 7.31 3.24 -5.73
N LYS A 136 7.34 3.84 -6.92
CA LYS A 136 8.46 4.70 -7.33
C LYS A 136 8.67 5.87 -6.35
N PRO A 137 9.92 6.28 -6.10
CA PRO A 137 11.17 5.73 -6.64
C PRO A 137 11.79 4.63 -5.75
N VAL A 138 11.09 4.21 -4.70
CA VAL A 138 11.63 3.37 -3.62
C VAL A 138 11.32 1.87 -3.78
N THR A 139 10.73 1.49 -4.92
CA THR A 139 10.33 0.12 -5.28
C THR A 139 11.35 -0.95 -4.92
N PHE A 140 12.64 -0.70 -5.21
CA PHE A 140 13.68 -1.72 -5.07
C PHE A 140 14.42 -1.72 -3.74
N LEU A 141 14.15 -0.75 -2.84
CA LEU A 141 14.80 -0.74 -1.53
C LEU A 141 14.57 -2.07 -0.76
N PRO A 142 13.36 -2.65 -0.73
CA PRO A 142 13.16 -3.97 -0.11
C PRO A 142 14.01 -5.10 -0.70
N LEU A 143 14.30 -5.08 -2.00
CA LEU A 143 15.13 -6.11 -2.65
C LEU A 143 16.62 -5.89 -2.37
N ILE A 144 17.07 -4.64 -2.35
CA ILE A 144 18.46 -4.28 -2.02
C ILE A 144 18.78 -4.64 -0.56
N PHE A 145 17.84 -4.38 0.35
CA PHE A 145 17.95 -4.68 1.77
C PHE A 145 17.18 -5.96 2.15
N LEU A 146 17.40 -7.04 1.38
CA LEU A 146 16.66 -8.29 1.49
C LEU A 146 16.66 -8.91 2.90
N GLY A 147 17.78 -8.78 3.63
CA GLY A 147 17.88 -9.30 5.01
C GLY A 147 16.81 -8.70 5.94
N THR A 148 16.67 -7.37 5.93
CA THR A 148 15.68 -6.65 6.72
C THR A 148 14.26 -6.93 6.23
N THR A 149 14.07 -7.01 4.91
CA THR A 149 12.77 -7.37 4.31
C THR A 149 12.30 -8.76 4.71
N LEU A 150 13.16 -9.77 4.63
CA LEU A 150 12.82 -11.13 5.05
C LEU A 150 12.56 -11.20 6.55
N ALA A 151 13.36 -10.52 7.37
CA ALA A 151 13.14 -10.45 8.81
C ALA A 151 11.79 -9.80 9.15
N PHE A 152 11.42 -8.73 8.44
CA PHE A 152 10.12 -8.07 8.61
C PHE A 152 8.95 -9.01 8.33
N PHE A 153 8.94 -9.67 7.17
CA PHE A 153 7.82 -10.55 6.79
C PHE A 153 7.78 -11.85 7.61
N ARG A 154 8.92 -12.35 8.09
CA ARG A 154 8.95 -13.47 9.03
C ARG A 154 8.31 -13.13 10.38
N ALA A 155 8.42 -11.87 10.81
CA ALA A 155 7.86 -11.39 12.07
C ALA A 155 6.43 -10.81 11.95
N ASN A 156 5.96 -10.62 10.71
CA ASN A 156 4.68 -9.99 10.39
C ASN A 156 4.06 -10.64 9.14
N ILE A 157 3.76 -11.94 9.20
CA ILE A 157 3.17 -12.72 8.11
C ILE A 157 1.83 -12.09 7.67
N PHE A 158 1.04 -11.61 8.62
CA PHE A 158 -0.21 -10.90 8.31
C PHE A 158 -0.03 -9.70 7.35
N MET A 159 1.11 -9.01 7.39
CA MET A 159 1.41 -7.91 6.44
C MET A 159 1.71 -8.43 5.03
N ALA A 160 2.34 -9.60 4.90
CA ALA A 160 2.50 -10.25 3.60
C ALA A 160 1.14 -10.61 2.99
N VAL A 161 0.25 -11.17 3.81
CA VAL A 161 -1.12 -11.50 3.41
C VAL A 161 -1.89 -10.24 3.02
N PHE A 162 -1.76 -9.15 3.77
CA PHE A 162 -2.40 -7.88 3.45
C PHE A 162 -1.94 -7.32 2.09
N ILE A 163 -0.64 -7.39 1.76
CA ILE A 163 -0.12 -7.01 0.44
C ILE A 163 -0.69 -7.93 -0.65
N LEU A 164 -0.71 -9.25 -0.42
CA LEU A 164 -1.25 -10.21 -1.38
C LEU A 164 -2.73 -9.96 -1.65
N LEU A 165 -3.53 -9.74 -0.61
CA LEU A 165 -4.95 -9.39 -0.73
C LEU A 165 -5.14 -8.07 -1.46
N THR A 166 -4.29 -7.08 -1.21
CA THR A 166 -4.30 -5.81 -1.95
C THR A 166 -4.04 -6.07 -3.44
N LEU A 167 -3.02 -6.86 -3.77
CA LEU A 167 -2.71 -7.25 -5.16
C LEU A 167 -3.90 -7.97 -5.82
N VAL A 168 -4.50 -8.94 -5.14
CA VAL A 168 -5.68 -9.67 -5.62
C VAL A 168 -6.86 -8.72 -5.83
N SER A 169 -7.08 -7.77 -4.92
CA SER A 169 -8.15 -6.78 -5.06
C SER A 169 -7.98 -5.91 -6.31
N THR A 170 -6.75 -5.72 -6.78
CA THR A 170 -6.52 -4.98 -8.03
C THR A 170 -7.09 -5.69 -9.25
N LEU A 171 -7.32 -7.01 -9.19
CA LEU A 171 -7.92 -7.80 -10.26
C LEU A 171 -9.43 -7.54 -10.43
N PHE A 172 -10.03 -6.70 -9.60
CA PHE A 172 -11.45 -6.33 -9.67
C PHE A 172 -11.70 -4.91 -10.23
N GLY A 173 -10.66 -4.19 -10.66
CA GLY A 173 -10.80 -2.84 -11.21
C GLY A 173 -9.77 -2.47 -12.27
N SER A 174 -9.95 -1.33 -12.94
CA SER A 174 -9.10 -0.87 -14.04
C SER A 174 -7.88 -0.04 -13.59
N GLY A 175 -7.94 0.60 -12.42
CA GLY A 175 -6.92 1.53 -11.93
C GLY A 175 -5.76 0.86 -11.18
N ASN A 176 -4.93 0.09 -11.88
CA ASN A 176 -3.85 -0.74 -11.29
C ASN A 176 -3.07 -0.05 -10.16
N GLU A 177 -2.36 1.04 -10.46
CA GLU A 177 -1.45 1.70 -9.51
C GLU A 177 -2.17 2.22 -8.26
N ARG A 178 -3.38 2.76 -8.44
CA ARG A 178 -4.18 3.30 -7.35
C ARG A 178 -4.77 2.20 -6.49
N LEU A 179 -5.13 1.05 -7.06
CA LEU A 179 -5.67 -0.07 -6.28
C LEU A 179 -4.61 -0.70 -5.36
N MET A 180 -3.32 -0.41 -5.58
CA MET A 180 -2.24 -0.74 -4.64
C MET A 180 -2.15 0.23 -3.44
N ALA A 181 -2.94 1.31 -3.42
CA ALA A 181 -2.93 2.30 -2.34
C ALA A 181 -2.94 1.68 -0.93
N PRO A 182 -3.80 0.69 -0.60
CA PRO A 182 -3.82 0.07 0.73
C PRO A 182 -2.48 -0.51 1.17
N ALA A 183 -1.68 -1.04 0.25
CA ALA A 183 -0.38 -1.66 0.55
C ALA A 183 0.63 -0.68 1.17
N PHE A 184 0.35 0.63 1.16
CA PHE A 184 1.18 1.65 1.80
C PHE A 184 1.46 1.34 3.27
N VAL A 185 0.50 0.75 4.01
CA VAL A 185 0.66 0.46 5.44
C VAL A 185 1.84 -0.49 5.67
N ALA A 186 1.85 -1.61 4.95
CA ALA A 186 2.92 -2.59 5.05
C ALA A 186 4.23 -2.07 4.43
N PHE A 187 4.14 -1.44 3.26
CA PHE A 187 5.31 -1.02 2.50
C PHE A 187 6.08 0.13 3.16
N TYR A 188 5.39 1.17 3.65
CA TYR A 188 6.07 2.28 4.33
C TYR A 188 6.54 1.92 5.73
N TRP A 189 5.90 0.96 6.40
CA TRP A 189 6.43 0.38 7.63
C TRP A 189 7.76 -0.34 7.36
N LEU A 190 7.82 -1.17 6.32
CA LEU A 190 9.05 -1.83 5.89
C LEU A 190 10.14 -0.80 5.52
N LEU A 191 9.80 0.23 4.74
CA LEU A 191 10.76 1.28 4.39
C LEU A 191 11.30 2.03 5.61
N ALA A 192 10.44 2.34 6.59
CA ALA A 192 10.87 2.96 7.84
C ALA A 192 11.89 2.08 8.58
N LEU A 193 11.66 0.76 8.62
CA LEU A 193 12.58 -0.19 9.25
C LEU A 193 13.91 -0.30 8.49
N ILE A 194 13.89 -0.35 7.15
CA ILE A 194 15.10 -0.35 6.32
C ILE A 194 15.89 0.94 6.56
N ILE A 195 15.22 2.08 6.58
CA ILE A 195 15.86 3.37 6.84
C ILE A 195 16.51 3.39 8.22
N GLN A 196 15.79 2.95 9.25
CA GLN A 196 16.25 2.96 10.63
C GLN A 196 17.43 2.01 10.87
N ARG A 197 17.39 0.80 10.28
CA ARG A 197 18.38 -0.26 10.56
C ARG A 197 19.59 -0.23 9.64
N ASP A 198 19.39 0.01 8.35
CA ASP A 198 20.44 -0.19 7.35
C ASP A 198 20.99 1.11 6.77
N ILE A 199 20.16 2.16 6.66
CA ILE A 199 20.54 3.41 5.99
C ILE A 199 21.02 4.47 6.98
N TRP A 200 20.35 4.61 8.12
CA TRP A 200 20.76 5.54 9.17
C TRP A 200 22.14 5.15 9.72
N PRO A 201 23.09 6.11 9.91
CA PRO A 201 22.96 7.57 9.86
C PRO A 201 23.38 8.23 8.54
N SER A 202 23.41 7.52 7.41
CA SER A 202 23.88 8.03 6.12
C SER A 202 22.99 9.14 5.55
N LYS A 203 23.32 10.40 5.88
CA LYS A 203 22.54 11.59 5.46
C LYS A 203 22.46 11.76 3.94
N TRP A 204 23.51 11.37 3.21
CA TRP A 204 23.55 11.55 1.75
C TRP A 204 22.52 10.66 1.05
N LEU A 205 22.41 9.38 1.44
CA LEU A 205 21.46 8.45 0.83
C LEU A 205 20.03 8.86 1.18
N LEU A 206 19.79 9.31 2.41
CA LEU A 206 18.49 9.88 2.82
C LEU A 206 18.13 11.11 1.99
N GLY A 207 19.10 11.99 1.73
CA GLY A 207 18.94 13.14 0.83
C GLY A 207 18.54 12.72 -0.58
N ILE A 208 19.22 11.73 -1.16
CA ILE A 208 18.88 11.20 -2.49
C ILE A 208 17.50 10.56 -2.52
N ILE A 209 17.13 9.78 -1.50
CA ILE A 209 15.79 9.20 -1.39
C ILE A 209 14.73 10.30 -1.31
N ALA A 210 14.95 11.34 -0.50
CA ALA A 210 14.01 12.45 -0.35
C ALA A 210 13.85 13.25 -1.66
N VAL A 211 14.96 13.65 -2.28
CA VAL A 211 14.96 14.39 -3.55
C VAL A 211 14.39 13.54 -4.68
N GLY A 212 14.78 12.27 -4.76
CA GLY A 212 14.23 11.33 -5.73
C GLY A 212 12.72 11.17 -5.56
N SER A 213 12.23 11.01 -4.33
CA SER A 213 10.79 10.92 -4.05
C SER A 213 10.06 12.20 -4.47
N PHE A 214 10.63 13.37 -4.19
CA PHE A 214 10.07 14.64 -4.65
C PHE A 214 10.01 14.74 -6.17
N VAL A 215 11.09 14.43 -6.89
CA VAL A 215 11.12 14.46 -8.36
C VAL A 215 10.14 13.47 -8.96
N ALA A 216 10.06 12.26 -8.41
CA ALA A 216 9.12 11.23 -8.84
C ALA A 216 7.65 11.60 -8.58
N SER A 217 7.39 12.55 -7.68
CA SER A 217 6.04 13.04 -7.36
C SER A 217 5.43 13.94 -8.45
N LEU A 218 6.28 14.56 -9.27
CA LEU A 218 5.87 15.44 -10.36
C LEU A 218 5.12 14.65 -11.44
N HIS A 219 3.91 15.08 -11.75
CA HIS A 219 3.01 14.35 -12.65
C HIS A 219 2.24 15.31 -13.55
N TYR A 220 2.06 14.94 -14.82
CA TYR A 220 1.38 15.79 -15.81
C TYR A 220 -0.10 16.08 -15.50
N GLN A 221 -0.77 15.17 -14.77
CA GLN A 221 -2.18 15.30 -14.40
C GLN A 221 -2.47 15.32 -12.89
N GLN A 222 -1.56 14.79 -12.06
CA GLN A 222 -1.88 14.36 -10.69
C GLN A 222 -0.95 15.03 -9.67
N ALA A 223 -0.64 16.30 -9.91
CA ALA A 223 0.24 17.09 -9.08
C ALA A 223 -0.30 18.53 -8.95
N ARG A 224 0.08 19.21 -7.85
CA ARG A 224 -0.24 20.62 -7.63
C ARG A 224 0.30 21.52 -8.75
N PHE A 225 1.49 21.18 -9.28
CA PHE A 225 2.12 21.84 -10.42
C PHE A 225 2.31 20.80 -11.52
N PRO A 226 1.34 20.68 -12.45
CA PRO A 226 1.40 19.65 -13.48
C PRO A 226 2.55 19.90 -14.45
N LEU A 227 3.21 18.82 -14.85
CA LEU A 227 4.20 18.85 -15.93
C LEU A 227 3.52 19.07 -17.28
N PRO A 228 4.19 19.71 -18.25
CA PRO A 228 3.56 20.05 -19.53
C PRO A 228 3.31 18.82 -20.43
N SER A 229 3.93 17.67 -20.13
CA SER A 229 3.78 16.47 -20.95
C SER A 229 3.88 15.17 -20.14
N ARG A 230 3.29 14.09 -20.67
CA ARG A 230 3.35 12.75 -20.07
C ARG A 230 4.77 12.19 -20.13
N GLU A 231 5.49 12.47 -21.21
CA GLU A 231 6.87 12.03 -21.44
C GLU A 231 7.79 12.53 -20.32
N LEU A 232 7.65 13.80 -19.91
CA LEU A 232 8.42 14.35 -18.80
C LEU A 232 8.13 13.64 -17.47
N THR A 233 6.88 13.23 -17.23
CA THR A 233 6.52 12.45 -16.02
C THR A 233 7.25 11.10 -16.01
N VAL A 234 7.33 10.44 -17.17
CA VAL A 234 8.02 9.16 -17.33
C VAL A 234 9.53 9.34 -17.16
N ILE A 235 10.11 10.34 -17.82
CA ILE A 235 11.56 10.61 -17.77
C ILE A 235 11.99 10.96 -16.35
N LEU A 236 11.34 11.93 -15.71
CA LEU A 236 11.69 12.35 -14.34
C LEU A 236 11.47 11.22 -13.33
N GLY A 237 10.36 10.49 -13.45
CA GLY A 237 10.10 9.31 -12.62
C GLY A 237 11.14 8.20 -12.80
N GLY A 238 11.54 7.93 -14.04
CA GLY A 238 12.56 6.94 -14.37
C GLY A 238 13.95 7.33 -13.87
N LEU A 239 14.36 8.59 -14.06
CA LEU A 239 15.62 9.12 -13.55
C LEU A 239 15.67 9.08 -12.02
N ALA A 240 14.58 9.49 -11.35
CA ALA A 240 14.48 9.40 -9.90
C ALA A 240 14.61 7.96 -9.38
N TRP A 241 13.95 7.02 -10.06
CA TRP A 241 14.01 5.59 -9.74
C TRP A 241 15.40 5.01 -9.92
N LEU A 242 16.08 5.31 -11.04
CA LEU A 242 17.45 4.89 -11.31
C LEU A 242 18.44 5.48 -10.29
N MET A 243 18.29 6.77 -9.98
CA MET A 243 19.14 7.46 -9.01
C MET A 243 19.02 6.85 -7.61
N VAL A 244 17.80 6.66 -7.10
CA VAL A 244 17.57 6.06 -5.78
C VAL A 244 18.07 4.62 -5.71
N THR A 245 17.77 3.83 -6.73
CA THR A 245 18.19 2.42 -6.81
C THR A 245 19.71 2.31 -6.90
N GLY A 246 20.34 3.08 -7.80
CA GLY A 246 21.79 3.09 -7.99
C GLY A 246 22.53 3.55 -6.73
N ALA A 247 22.06 4.62 -6.09
CA ALA A 247 22.62 5.11 -4.84
C ALA A 247 22.53 4.06 -3.72
N ALA A 248 21.38 3.39 -3.57
CA ALA A 248 21.19 2.34 -2.59
C ALA A 248 22.07 1.11 -2.86
N LEU A 249 22.25 0.71 -4.12
CA LEU A 249 23.16 -0.38 -4.50
C LEU A 249 24.62 -0.04 -4.19
N VAL A 250 25.08 1.15 -4.56
CA VAL A 250 26.44 1.62 -4.26
C VAL A 250 26.67 1.65 -2.75
N PHE A 251 25.72 2.19 -1.99
CA PHE A 251 25.78 2.21 -0.54
C PHE A 251 25.87 0.79 0.05
N ARG A 252 25.04 -0.14 -0.43
CA ARG A 252 25.04 -1.53 0.05
C ARG A 252 26.35 -2.25 -0.27
N LEU A 253 26.91 -2.05 -1.46
CA LEU A 253 28.20 -2.61 -1.87
C LEU A 253 29.35 -2.05 -1.02
N GLN A 254 29.30 -0.76 -0.68
CA GLN A 254 30.30 -0.13 0.21
C GLN A 254 30.22 -0.68 1.64
N GLN A 255 29.02 -0.88 2.19
CA GLN A 255 28.85 -1.50 3.51
C GLN A 255 29.42 -2.92 3.53
N TRP A 256 29.13 -3.72 2.50
CA TRP A 256 29.64 -5.09 2.43
C TRP A 256 31.18 -5.14 2.37
N ARG A 257 31.80 -4.23 1.61
CA ARG A 257 33.27 -4.13 1.51
C ARG A 257 33.94 -3.67 2.81
N ARG A 258 33.27 -2.87 3.63
CA ARG A 258 33.82 -2.38 4.90
C ARG A 258 33.81 -3.43 6.02
N GLY A 259 33.22 -4.61 5.79
CA GLY A 259 33.04 -5.63 6.81
C GLY A 259 32.04 -5.19 7.89
N PRO A 260 31.68 -6.08 8.83
CA PRO A 260 30.91 -5.67 10.00
C PRO A 260 31.70 -4.58 10.72
N SER A 261 31.10 -3.39 10.86
CA SER A 261 31.66 -2.38 11.77
C SER A 261 31.68 -3.00 13.17
N PRO A 262 32.81 -2.94 13.91
CA PRO A 262 32.82 -3.33 15.30
C PRO A 262 31.79 -2.47 16.03
N VAL A 263 30.78 -3.13 16.59
CA VAL A 263 29.78 -2.53 17.48
C VAL A 263 30.43 -2.26 18.82
#